data_AF-A0A3L7RP81-F1
#
_entry.id   AF-A0A3L7RP81-F1
#
_cell.length_a   1.000
_cell.length_b   1.000
_cell.length_c   1.000
_cell.angle_alpha   90.00
_cell.angle_beta   90.00
_cell.angle_gamma   90.00
#
_symmetry.space_group_name_H-M   'P 1'
#
loop_
_entity.id
_entity.type
_entity.pdbx_description
1 polymer ?
#
loop_
_entity_poly.entity_id
_entity_poly.type
_entity_poly.pdbx_seq_one_letter_code
_entity_poly.pdbx_strand_id
1 'polypeptide(L)'
;GLLEPMRAAAITWLEDSSSHGHDDAVLWSRLIETPFDDVRLRLVDCLQHRTTLPDVDVNSLSHLWCSVLLGVHRGGRMKLKAMQQIQAAILRDSRHATKLLPVLSVAARSLRAPERRGAIAAMASLKNGNPELEAAIRSHLPELQWADC
;
A
#
# COMPACT_ATOMS: atom_id res chain seq x y z
N GLY A 1 -5.18 2.20 26.85
CA GLY A 1 -6.57 1.84 27.18
C GLY A 1 -6.84 0.43 26.71
N LEU A 2 -7.78 -0.30 27.36
CA LEU A 2 -8.08 -1.73 27.13
C LEU A 2 -8.42 -2.11 25.67
N LEU A 3 -8.71 -1.13 24.82
CA LEU A 3 -9.09 -1.35 23.42
C LEU A 3 -7.94 -1.77 22.50
N GLU A 4 -6.70 -1.32 22.76
CA GLU A 4 -5.54 -1.68 21.90
C GLU A 4 -5.17 -3.17 22.02
N PRO A 5 -5.04 -3.76 23.23
CA PRO A 5 -4.84 -5.20 23.37
C PRO A 5 -5.98 -6.02 22.74
N MET A 6 -7.23 -5.55 22.82
CA MET A 6 -8.37 -6.24 22.23
C MET A 6 -8.32 -6.23 20.69
N ARG A 7 -7.96 -5.10 20.06
CA ARG A 7 -7.74 -5.04 18.61
C ARG A 7 -6.58 -5.93 18.19
N ALA A 8 -5.48 -5.95 18.95
CA ALA A 8 -4.35 -6.80 18.66
C ALA A 8 -4.74 -8.30 18.70
N ALA A 9 -5.50 -8.72 19.72
CA ALA A 9 -6.00 -10.09 19.80
C ALA A 9 -6.98 -10.42 18.66
N ALA A 10 -7.88 -9.51 18.32
CA ALA A 10 -8.83 -9.70 17.21
C ALA A 10 -8.12 -9.87 15.86
N ILE A 11 -7.09 -9.07 15.57
CA ILE A 11 -6.30 -9.23 14.34
C ILE A 11 -5.55 -10.56 14.33
N THR A 12 -4.93 -10.94 15.44
CA THR A 12 -4.26 -12.25 15.53
C THR A 12 -5.24 -13.40 15.26
N TRP A 13 -6.47 -13.31 15.79
CA TRP A 13 -7.52 -14.26 15.47
C TRP A 13 -7.95 -14.23 14.00
N LEU A 14 -7.93 -13.08 13.32
CA LEU A 14 -8.23 -12.97 11.88
C LEU A 14 -7.13 -13.54 10.98
N GLU A 15 -5.88 -13.44 11.41
CA GLU A 15 -4.72 -13.93 10.67
C GLU A 15 -4.61 -15.46 10.69
N ASP A 16 -5.13 -16.11 11.75
CA ASP A 16 -5.17 -17.57 11.90
C ASP A 16 -6.01 -18.21 10.78
N SER A 17 -5.44 -19.16 10.03
CA SER A 17 -6.12 -19.85 8.93
C SER A 17 -7.24 -20.80 9.38
N SER A 18 -7.33 -21.11 10.67
CA SER A 18 -8.43 -21.88 11.25
C SER A 18 -9.62 -21.01 11.67
N SER A 19 -9.48 -19.69 11.64
CA SER A 19 -10.50 -18.75 12.06
C SER A 19 -11.59 -18.55 11.00
N HIS A 20 -12.85 -18.47 11.44
CA HIS A 20 -13.96 -18.10 10.56
C HIS A 20 -13.81 -16.72 9.92
N GLY A 21 -13.09 -15.80 10.57
CA GLY A 21 -12.82 -14.48 10.00
C GLY A 21 -11.71 -14.48 8.94
N HIS A 22 -10.96 -15.58 8.79
CA HIS A 22 -9.85 -15.65 7.85
C HIS A 22 -10.28 -15.40 6.40
N ASP A 23 -11.39 -16.04 6.01
CA ASP A 23 -11.93 -16.04 4.64
C ASP A 23 -13.17 -15.14 4.47
N ASP A 24 -13.56 -14.39 5.51
CA ASP A 24 -14.73 -13.49 5.45
C ASP A 24 -14.40 -12.17 4.73
N ALA A 25 -14.70 -12.12 3.44
CA ALA A 25 -14.53 -10.93 2.59
C ALA A 25 -15.16 -9.65 3.15
N VAL A 26 -16.36 -9.77 3.73
CA VAL A 26 -17.11 -8.61 4.26
C VAL A 26 -16.38 -8.05 5.48
N LEU A 27 -15.85 -8.92 6.32
CA LEU A 27 -15.06 -8.52 7.48
C LEU A 27 -13.76 -7.81 7.08
N TRP A 28 -13.03 -8.35 6.10
CA TRP A 28 -11.82 -7.72 5.58
C TRP A 28 -12.09 -6.36 4.93
N SER A 29 -13.16 -6.24 4.15
CA SER A 29 -13.59 -4.97 3.56
C SER A 29 -13.86 -3.91 4.63
N ARG A 30 -14.59 -4.26 5.70
CA ARG A 30 -14.86 -3.34 6.82
C ARG A 30 -13.61 -2.93 7.58
N LEU A 31 -12.65 -3.85 7.75
CA LEU A 31 -11.41 -3.57 8.46
C LEU A 31 -10.52 -2.56 7.72
N ILE A 32 -10.55 -2.55 6.39
CA ILE A 32 -9.80 -1.57 5.58
C ILE A 32 -10.20 -0.12 5.88
N GLU A 33 -11.46 0.09 6.28
CA GLU A 33 -12.02 1.41 6.62
C GLU A 33 -11.75 1.82 8.08
N THR A 34 -11.04 1.01 8.85
CA THR A 34 -10.83 1.25 10.28
C THR A 34 -10.07 2.56 10.57
N PRO A 35 -10.49 3.35 11.57
CA PRO A 35 -9.76 4.56 11.95
C PRO A 35 -8.45 4.25 12.67
N PHE A 36 -8.30 3.04 13.21
CA PHE A 36 -7.18 2.65 14.07
C PHE A 36 -5.92 2.35 13.24
N ASP A 37 -4.82 3.06 13.53
CA ASP A 37 -3.58 2.98 12.74
C ASP A 37 -2.83 1.65 12.95
N ASP A 38 -2.78 1.17 14.18
CA ASP A 38 -2.28 -0.17 14.55
C ASP A 38 -2.92 -1.28 13.71
N VAL A 39 -4.24 -1.22 13.52
CA VAL A 39 -4.97 -2.17 12.67
C VAL A 39 -4.56 -2.00 11.22
N ARG A 40 -4.59 -0.79 10.66
CA ARG A 40 -4.21 -0.54 9.26
C ARG A 40 -2.79 -0.99 8.93
N LEU A 41 -1.85 -0.79 9.85
CA LEU A 41 -0.48 -1.25 9.71
C LEU A 41 -0.40 -2.78 9.65
N ARG A 42 -1.14 -3.48 10.51
CA ARG A 42 -1.25 -4.94 10.46
C ARG A 42 -1.92 -5.45 9.18
N LEU A 43 -2.95 -4.76 8.67
CA LEU A 43 -3.60 -5.13 7.42
C LEU A 43 -2.64 -5.07 6.23
N VAL A 44 -1.79 -4.04 6.14
CA VAL A 44 -0.73 -3.97 5.12
C VAL A 44 0.24 -5.15 5.25
N ASP A 45 0.56 -5.56 6.47
CA ASP A 45 1.41 -6.73 6.72
C ASP A 45 0.74 -8.03 6.25
N CYS A 46 -0.55 -8.21 6.55
CA CYS A 46 -1.37 -9.35 6.11
C CYS A 46 -1.41 -9.44 4.58
N LEU A 47 -1.68 -8.32 3.92
CA LEU A 47 -1.73 -8.20 2.46
C LEU A 47 -0.40 -8.52 1.77
N GLN A 48 0.72 -8.41 2.47
CA GLN A 48 2.01 -8.82 1.91
C GLN A 48 2.11 -10.35 1.80
N HIS A 49 1.50 -11.07 2.74
CA HIS A 49 1.51 -12.54 2.78
C HIS A 49 0.35 -13.13 1.97
N ARG A 50 -0.74 -12.39 1.83
CA ARG A 50 -1.92 -12.77 1.04
C ARG A 50 -1.91 -12.04 -0.30
N THR A 51 -1.65 -12.74 -1.40
CA THR A 51 -1.59 -12.18 -2.75
C THR A 51 -2.91 -11.55 -3.23
N THR A 52 -4.02 -11.88 -2.56
CA THR A 52 -5.39 -11.38 -2.75
C THR A 52 -6.17 -11.51 -1.44
N LEU A 53 -6.90 -10.47 -1.03
CA LEU A 53 -8.00 -10.61 -0.07
C LEU A 53 -9.28 -11.03 -0.83
N PRO A 54 -10.15 -11.85 -0.24
CA PRO A 54 -11.39 -12.24 -0.89
C PRO A 54 -12.28 -11.01 -1.11
N ASP A 55 -12.71 -10.79 -2.35
CA ASP A 55 -13.59 -9.71 -2.83
C ASP A 55 -13.23 -8.26 -2.44
N VAL A 56 -11.96 -7.98 -2.12
CA VAL A 56 -11.50 -6.61 -1.89
C VAL A 56 -10.94 -6.03 -3.19
N ASP A 57 -11.56 -4.95 -3.67
CA ASP A 57 -11.11 -4.26 -4.86
C ASP A 57 -9.89 -3.34 -4.61
N VAL A 58 -9.17 -3.02 -5.67
CA VAL A 58 -8.00 -2.12 -5.61
C VAL A 58 -8.41 -0.71 -5.15
N ASN A 59 -9.66 -0.30 -5.37
CA ASN A 59 -10.13 0.99 -4.88
C ASN A 59 -10.18 1.04 -3.35
N SER A 60 -10.68 0.00 -2.70
CA SER A 60 -10.70 -0.11 -1.25
C SER A 60 -9.28 -0.13 -0.69
N LEU A 61 -8.38 -0.91 -1.31
CA LEU A 61 -6.96 -0.95 -0.92
C LEU A 61 -6.24 0.39 -1.10
N SER A 62 -6.62 1.18 -2.10
CA SER A 62 -6.02 2.51 -2.31
C SER A 62 -6.23 3.43 -1.11
N HIS A 63 -7.38 3.37 -0.44
CA HIS A 63 -7.63 4.14 0.78
C HIS A 63 -6.73 3.68 1.93
N LEU A 64 -6.58 2.36 2.12
CA LEU A 64 -5.66 1.79 3.11
C LEU A 64 -4.23 2.30 2.88
N TRP A 65 -3.70 2.13 1.65
CA TRP A 65 -2.32 2.50 1.33
C TRP A 65 -2.08 4.00 1.48
N CYS A 66 -2.99 4.85 0.99
CA CYS A 66 -2.92 6.29 1.20
C CYS A 66 -2.84 6.63 2.68
N SER A 67 -3.71 6.03 3.49
CA SER A 67 -3.79 6.31 4.91
C SER A 67 -2.53 5.88 5.69
N VAL A 68 -1.88 4.78 5.26
CA VAL A 68 -0.61 4.32 5.83
C VAL A 68 0.55 5.20 5.39
N LEU A 69 0.61 5.59 4.11
CA LEU A 69 1.71 6.43 3.59
C LEU A 69 1.68 7.85 4.15
N LEU A 70 0.48 8.43 4.29
CA LEU A 70 0.27 9.78 4.84
C LEU A 70 0.35 9.80 6.38
N GLY A 71 0.36 8.64 7.05
CA GLY A 71 0.52 8.56 8.51
C GLY A 71 1.87 9.12 8.99
N VAL A 72 1.85 10.07 9.92
CA VAL A 72 3.06 10.79 10.37
C VAL A 72 3.79 10.06 11.50
N HIS A 73 3.06 9.43 12.43
CA HIS A 73 3.62 8.97 13.70
C HIS A 73 4.28 7.58 13.65
N ARG A 74 3.86 6.68 12.75
CA ARG A 74 4.26 5.25 12.75
C ARG A 74 4.32 4.69 11.33
N GLY A 75 4.83 3.45 11.21
CA GLY A 75 4.67 2.65 9.98
C GLY A 75 5.88 2.52 9.06
N GLY A 76 7.12 2.79 9.50
CA GLY A 76 8.31 2.77 8.64
C GLY A 76 8.41 1.60 7.65
N ARG A 77 8.44 0.35 8.14
CA ARG A 77 8.46 -0.84 7.27
C ARG A 77 7.14 -1.05 6.50
N MET A 78 6.01 -0.70 7.09
CA MET A 78 4.70 -0.90 6.47
C MET A 78 4.47 0.06 5.30
N LYS A 79 5.00 1.28 5.37
CA LYS A 79 5.00 2.22 4.24
C LYS A 79 5.76 1.65 3.06
N LEU A 80 6.90 1.00 3.29
CA LEU A 80 7.61 0.30 2.22
C LEU A 80 6.78 -0.82 1.60
N LYS A 81 6.12 -1.65 2.43
CA LYS A 81 5.19 -2.70 1.96
C LYS A 81 4.02 -2.12 1.17
N ALA A 82 3.42 -1.02 1.63
CA ALA A 82 2.35 -0.33 0.90
C ALA A 82 2.82 0.17 -0.48
N MET A 83 4.02 0.73 -0.59
CA MET A 83 4.60 1.14 -1.88
C MET A 83 4.81 -0.06 -2.82
N GLN A 84 5.29 -1.18 -2.29
CA GLN A 84 5.45 -2.43 -3.05
C GLN A 84 4.10 -3.01 -3.51
N GLN A 85 3.07 -2.94 -2.67
CA GLN A 85 1.71 -3.39 -3.02
C GLN A 85 1.09 -2.49 -4.09
N ILE A 86 1.26 -1.16 -4.00
CA ILE A 86 0.85 -0.23 -5.05
C ILE A 86 1.56 -0.57 -6.37
N GLN A 87 2.88 -0.75 -6.33
CA GLN A 87 3.67 -1.13 -7.51
C GLN A 87 3.11 -2.42 -8.15
N ALA A 88 2.89 -3.46 -7.35
CA ALA A 88 2.36 -4.73 -7.83
C ALA A 88 0.95 -4.58 -8.44
N ALA A 89 0.09 -3.74 -7.85
CA ALA A 89 -1.25 -3.48 -8.36
C ALA A 89 -1.23 -2.76 -9.72
N ILE A 90 -0.30 -1.83 -9.93
CA ILE A 90 -0.12 -1.13 -11.22
C ILE A 90 0.48 -2.09 -12.27
N LEU A 91 1.46 -2.92 -11.91
CA LEU A 91 2.04 -3.89 -12.85
C LEU A 91 1.03 -4.97 -13.28
N ARG A 92 0.10 -5.34 -12.38
CA ARG A 92 -0.97 -6.30 -12.69
C ARG A 92 -2.03 -5.70 -13.62
N ASP A 93 -2.35 -4.42 -13.46
CA ASP A 93 -3.31 -3.71 -14.30
C ASP A 93 -2.94 -2.21 -14.38
N SER A 94 -2.46 -1.80 -15.54
CA SER A 94 -1.96 -0.44 -15.79
C SER A 94 -3.03 0.64 -15.65
N ARG A 95 -4.32 0.28 -15.72
CA ARG A 95 -5.44 1.23 -15.51
C ARG A 95 -5.44 1.81 -14.09
N HIS A 96 -4.84 1.12 -13.12
CA HIS A 96 -4.68 1.64 -11.76
C HIS A 96 -3.64 2.75 -11.66
N ALA A 97 -2.75 2.92 -12.66
CA ALA A 97 -1.68 3.92 -12.63
C ALA A 97 -2.21 5.34 -12.40
N THR A 98 -3.31 5.72 -13.06
CA THR A 98 -3.93 7.04 -12.91
C THR A 98 -4.30 7.36 -11.47
N LYS A 99 -4.74 6.36 -10.69
CA LYS A 99 -5.13 6.53 -9.29
C LYS A 99 -3.95 6.42 -8.34
N LEU A 100 -3.00 5.53 -8.63
CA LEU A 100 -1.98 5.09 -7.67
C LEU A 100 -0.62 5.79 -7.85
N LEU A 101 -0.27 6.26 -9.05
CA LEU A 101 0.96 7.03 -9.27
C LEU A 101 1.03 8.32 -8.44
N PRO A 102 -0.06 9.11 -8.27
CA PRO A 102 -0.04 10.28 -7.38
C PRO A 102 0.38 9.93 -5.95
N VAL A 103 -0.01 8.75 -5.44
CA VAL A 103 0.32 8.31 -4.09
C VAL A 103 1.82 8.05 -3.94
N LEU A 104 2.41 7.32 -4.89
CA LEU A 104 3.87 7.13 -4.94
C LEU A 104 4.60 8.47 -5.11
N SER A 105 4.02 9.39 -5.88
CA SER A 105 4.60 10.70 -6.17
C SER A 105 4.71 11.58 -4.92
N VAL A 106 3.70 11.53 -4.04
CA VAL A 106 3.77 12.16 -2.72
C VAL A 106 4.87 11.50 -1.85
N ALA A 107 4.93 10.17 -1.83
CA ALA A 107 5.95 9.45 -1.05
C ALA A 107 7.39 9.72 -1.56
N ALA A 108 7.58 9.90 -2.86
CA ALA A 108 8.86 10.27 -3.47
C ALA A 108 9.35 11.66 -3.03
N ARG A 109 8.46 12.53 -2.55
CA ARG A 109 8.79 13.83 -1.98
C ARG A 109 8.88 13.83 -0.45
N SER A 110 8.84 12.65 0.19
CA SER A 110 9.00 12.55 1.63
C SER A 110 10.35 13.11 2.09
N LEU A 111 10.33 13.88 3.19
CA LEU A 111 11.55 14.34 3.87
C LEU A 111 12.34 13.17 4.48
N ARG A 112 11.65 12.05 4.77
CA ARG A 112 12.26 10.84 5.31
C ARG A 112 12.92 10.05 4.19
N ALA A 113 14.25 9.98 4.23
CA ALA A 113 15.04 9.35 3.17
C ALA A 113 14.64 7.89 2.84
N PRO A 114 14.27 7.02 3.81
CA PRO A 114 13.81 5.67 3.49
C PRO A 114 12.51 5.63 2.68
N GLU A 115 11.54 6.48 3.02
CA GLU A 115 10.26 6.56 2.30
C GLU A 115 10.49 7.08 0.88
N ARG A 116 11.25 8.17 0.75
CA ARG A 116 11.61 8.74 -0.55
C ARG A 116 12.30 7.73 -1.47
N ARG A 117 13.35 7.06 -0.98
CA ARG A 117 14.06 6.04 -1.77
C ARG A 117 13.16 4.88 -2.17
N GLY A 118 12.30 4.42 -1.26
CA GLY A 118 11.34 3.35 -1.55
C GLY A 118 10.38 3.72 -2.67
N ALA A 119 9.85 4.94 -2.66
CA ALA A 119 8.93 5.43 -3.69
C ALA A 119 9.62 5.60 -5.05
N ILE A 120 10.83 6.18 -5.08
CA ILE A 120 11.61 6.33 -6.32
C ILE A 120 11.95 4.95 -6.90
N ALA A 121 12.35 3.99 -6.07
CA ALA A 121 12.65 2.63 -6.50
C ALA A 121 11.41 1.92 -7.08
N ALA A 122 10.25 2.10 -6.46
CA ALA A 122 8.98 1.57 -6.97
C ALA A 122 8.65 2.17 -8.34
N MET A 123 8.78 3.49 -8.50
CA MET A 123 8.54 4.15 -9.80
C MET A 123 9.54 3.75 -10.88
N ALA A 124 10.83 3.67 -10.57
CA ALA A 124 11.84 3.19 -11.50
C ALA A 124 11.52 1.76 -11.98
N SER A 125 11.06 0.92 -11.05
CA SER A 125 10.66 -0.45 -11.37
C SER A 125 9.37 -0.50 -12.21
N LEU A 126 8.43 0.43 -12.01
CA LEU A 126 7.25 0.57 -12.88
C LEU A 126 7.63 0.99 -14.30
N LYS A 127 8.52 1.98 -14.45
CA LYS A 127 9.05 2.42 -15.76
C LYS A 127 9.70 1.25 -16.50
N ASN A 128 10.54 0.48 -15.80
CA ASN A 128 11.25 -0.65 -16.41
C ASN A 128 10.33 -1.84 -16.71
N GLY A 129 9.30 -2.07 -15.89
CA GLY A 129 8.36 -3.18 -16.06
C GLY A 129 7.24 -2.91 -17.06
N ASN A 130 6.94 -1.64 -17.35
CA ASN A 130 5.95 -1.24 -18.34
C ASN A 130 6.32 0.14 -18.95
N PRO A 131 6.96 0.16 -20.14
CA PRO A 131 7.38 1.39 -20.80
C PRO A 131 6.24 2.38 -21.10
N GLU A 132 4.99 1.91 -21.26
CA GLU A 132 3.83 2.79 -21.50
C GLU A 132 3.55 3.70 -20.30
N LEU A 133 4.00 3.33 -19.09
CA LEU A 133 3.86 4.15 -17.90
C LEU A 133 4.86 5.31 -17.84
N GLU A 134 5.86 5.35 -18.71
CA GLU A 134 6.92 6.36 -18.64
C GLU A 134 6.38 7.78 -18.69
N ALA A 135 5.48 8.08 -19.63
CA ALA A 135 4.90 9.40 -19.78
C ALA A 135 4.11 9.83 -18.52
N ALA A 136 3.35 8.90 -17.94
CA ALA A 136 2.59 9.14 -16.72
C ALA A 136 3.50 9.35 -15.49
N ILE A 137 4.55 8.53 -15.35
CA ILE A 137 5.55 8.67 -14.28
C ILE A 137 6.27 10.01 -14.39
N ARG A 138 6.73 10.38 -15.60
CA ARG A 138 7.42 11.65 -15.87
C ARG A 138 6.52 12.86 -15.57
N SER A 139 5.23 12.76 -15.87
CA SER A 139 4.24 13.81 -15.53
C SER A 139 4.09 14.01 -14.02
N HIS A 140 4.10 12.92 -13.24
CA HIS A 140 3.95 13.01 -11.78
C HIS A 140 5.24 13.34 -11.03
N LEU A 141 6.40 13.08 -11.60
CA LEU A 141 7.70 13.30 -10.97
C LEU A 141 8.69 14.01 -11.92
N PRO A 142 8.36 15.24 -12.37
CA PRO A 142 9.16 15.96 -13.36
C PRO A 142 10.56 16.35 -12.86
N GLU A 143 10.76 16.43 -11.54
CA GLU A 143 12.06 16.72 -10.95
C GLU A 143 13.07 15.56 -11.09
N LEU A 144 12.59 14.35 -11.38
CA LEU A 144 13.47 13.21 -11.62
C LEU A 144 13.93 13.25 -13.07
N GLN A 145 15.20 13.59 -13.25
CA GLN A 145 15.90 13.41 -14.52
C GLN A 145 16.14 11.92 -14.70
N TRP A 146 15.16 11.22 -15.27
CA TRP A 146 15.30 9.83 -15.68
C TRP A 146 16.38 9.79 -16.75
N ALA A 147 17.57 9.28 -16.42
CA ALA A 147 18.55 8.99 -17.44
C ALA A 147 17.95 7.98 -18.42
N ASP A 148 18.15 8.20 -19.72
CA ASP A 148 17.83 7.22 -20.74
C ASP A 148 18.72 5.99 -20.44
N CYS A 149 18.11 4.92 -19.90
CA CYS A 149 18.76 3.63 -19.69
C CYS A 149 18.56 2.78 -20.93
#